data_AF-A0A2E9JE00-F1
#
_entry.id   AF-A0A2E9JE00-F1
#
_cell.length_a   1.000
_cell.length_b   1.000
_cell.length_c   1.000
_cell.angle_alpha   90.00
_cell.angle_beta   90.00
_cell.angle_gamma   90.00
#
_symmetry.space_group_name_H-M   'P 1'
#
loop_
_entity.id
_entity.type
_entity.pdbx_description
1 polymer ?
#
loop_
_entity_poly.entity_id
_entity_poly.type
_entity_poly.pdbx_seq_one_letter_code
_entity_poly.pdbx_strand_id
1 'polypeptide(L)' 'MTVYPQGRVRLLCKSLLALILASVFQLSNAQDYIWAADFPVGAAIPEISAEDQNGALRTFDDLKGEKGLLFMMSRSFDW' A
#
# COMPACT_ATOMS: atom_id res chain seq x y z
N MET A 1 58.76 6.64 18.46
CA MET A 1 57.65 7.52 18.04
C MET A 1 57.27 7.12 16.62
N THR A 2 56.29 6.23 16.46
CA THR A 2 55.91 5.67 15.15
C THR A 2 55.03 6.67 14.43
N VAL A 3 55.60 7.37 13.44
CA VAL A 3 54.87 8.29 12.56
C VAL A 3 54.05 7.43 11.60
N TYR A 4 52.75 7.31 11.85
CA TYR A 4 51.85 6.65 10.90
C TYR A 4 51.86 7.42 9.56
N PRO A 5 51.93 6.73 8.41
CA PRO A 5 51.85 7.39 7.11
C PRO A 5 50.45 8.01 6.98
N GLN A 6 50.39 9.32 7.17
CA GLN A 6 49.17 10.15 7.23
C GLN A 6 48.21 9.90 6.03
N GLY A 7 48.74 9.49 4.88
CA GLY A 7 47.96 9.14 3.70
C GLY A 7 47.08 7.89 3.86
N ARG A 8 47.55 6.85 4.57
CA ARG A 8 46.79 5.59 4.74
C ARG A 8 45.60 5.78 5.68
N VAL A 9 45.80 6.52 6.78
CA VAL A 9 44.73 6.86 7.74
C VAL A 9 43.67 7.74 7.08
N ARG A 10 44.09 8.73 6.29
CA ARG A 10 43.17 9.61 5.54
C ARG A 10 42.35 8.85 4.49
N LEU A 11 42.96 7.86 3.83
CA LEU A 11 42.25 6.99 2.89
C LEU A 11 41.21 6.13 3.62
N LEU A 12 41.59 5.50 4.74
CA LEU A 12 40.71 4.69 5.57
C LEU A 12 39.49 5.48 6.07
N CYS A 13 39.70 6.70 6.58
CA CYS A 13 38.60 7.56 7.02
C CYS A 13 37.63 7.93 5.88
N LYS A 14 38.15 8.19 4.67
CA LYS A 14 37.31 8.49 3.50
C LYS A 14 36.49 7.29 3.08
N SER A 15 37.08 6.10 3.05
CA SER A 15 36.35 4.86 2.75
C SER A 15 35.30 4.54 3.82
N LEU A 16 35.60 4.75 5.10
CA LEU A 16 34.65 4.54 6.19
C LEU A 16 33.48 5.53 6.09
N LEU A 17 33.76 6.80 5.82
CA LEU A 17 32.75 7.83 5.62
C LEU A 17 31.84 7.51 4.41
N ALA A 18 32.42 7.05 3.30
CA ALA A 18 31.67 6.64 2.12
C ALA A 18 30.75 5.44 2.41
N LEU A 19 31.23 4.47 3.20
CA LEU A 19 30.43 3.31 3.63
C LEU A 19 29.26 3.74 4.52
N ILE A 20 29.51 4.64 5.48
CA ILE A 20 28.47 5.19 6.34
C ILE A 20 27.42 5.90 5.48
N LEU A 21 27.83 6.82 4.60
CA LEU A 21 26.92 7.53 3.69
C LEU A 21 26.09 6.55 2.85
N ALA A 22 26.72 5.54 2.25
CA ALA A 22 26.02 4.53 1.45
C ALA A 22 25.00 3.71 2.27
N SER A 23 25.24 3.48 3.57
CA SER A 23 24.31 2.78 4.45
C SER A 23 23.08 3.61 4.84
N VAL A 24 23.19 4.95 4.84
CA VAL A 24 22.05 5.85 5.13
C VAL A 24 21.17 6.06 3.89
N PHE A 25 21.66 5.76 2.69
CA PHE A 25 20.86 5.72 1.47
C PHE A 25 19.93 4.50 1.48
N GLN A 26 18.83 4.60 2.23
CA GLN A 26 17.74 3.66 2.16
C GLN A 26 16.95 3.93 0.87
N LEU A 27 16.97 3.00 -0.08
CA LEU A 27 16.05 3.02 -1.22
C LEU A 27 14.64 2.73 -0.69
N SER A 28 13.79 3.75 -0.68
CA SER A 28 12.37 3.57 -0.34
C SER A 28 11.72 2.66 -1.38
N ASN A 29 11.36 1.45 -0.98
CA ASN A 29 10.49 0.58 -1.77
C ASN A 29 9.06 0.84 -1.32
N ALA A 30 8.39 1.78 -1.97
CA ALA A 30 6.95 1.93 -1.80
C ALA A 30 6.24 0.76 -2.48
N GLN A 31 5.45 0.05 -1.70
CA GLN A 31 4.54 -0.98 -2.19
C GLN A 31 3.44 -0.34 -3.03
N ASP A 32 3.05 -1.02 -4.11
CA ASP A 32 1.89 -0.63 -4.87
C ASP A 32 0.63 -0.70 -3.99
N TYR A 33 -0.16 0.37 -4.02
CA TYR A 33 -1.41 0.41 -3.27
C TYR A 33 -2.51 -0.30 -4.06
N ILE A 34 -2.90 -1.50 -3.59
CA ILE A 34 -4.02 -2.27 -4.13
C ILE A 34 -5.22 -2.05 -3.22
N TRP A 35 -6.14 -1.19 -3.64
CA TRP A 35 -7.27 -0.72 -2.80
C TRP A 35 -8.23 -1.84 -2.37
N ALA A 36 -8.31 -2.94 -3.13
CA ALA A 36 -9.19 -4.08 -2.86
C ALA A 36 -8.54 -5.40 -3.29
N ALA A 37 -7.44 -5.77 -2.63
CA ALA A 37 -6.67 -6.98 -2.97
C ALA A 37 -7.50 -8.27 -2.94
N ASP A 38 -8.51 -8.33 -2.07
CA ASP A 38 -9.42 -9.48 -1.92
C ASP A 38 -10.53 -9.53 -2.98
N PHE A 39 -10.65 -8.51 -3.85
CA PHE A 39 -11.68 -8.41 -4.88
C PHE A 39 -11.08 -8.28 -6.29
N PRO A 40 -10.37 -9.30 -6.80
CA PRO A 40 -9.79 -9.25 -8.13
C PRO A 40 -10.88 -9.27 -9.21
N VAL A 41 -10.56 -8.72 -10.39
CA VAL A 41 -11.49 -8.71 -11.54
C VAL A 41 -11.85 -10.15 -11.93
N GLY A 42 -13.16 -10.41 -12.07
CA GLY A 42 -13.69 -11.73 -12.39
C GLY A 42 -13.94 -12.62 -11.18
N ALA A 43 -13.59 -12.20 -9.96
CA ALA A 43 -14.05 -12.87 -8.75
C ALA A 43 -15.58 -12.84 -8.63
N ALA A 44 -16.14 -13.85 -7.97
CA ALA A 44 -17.54 -13.82 -7.59
C ALA A 44 -17.78 -12.69 -6.59
N ILE A 45 -18.84 -11.91 -6.82
CA ILE A 45 -19.27 -10.86 -5.88
C ILE A 45 -19.85 -11.55 -4.63
N PRO A 46 -19.55 -11.07 -3.42
CA PRO A 46 -20.21 -11.57 -2.21
C PRO A 46 -21.72 -11.44 -2.31
N GLU A 47 -22.46 -12.33 -1.66
CA GLU A 47 -23.91 -12.25 -1.64
C GLU A 47 -24.38 -10.92 -1.03
N ILE A 48 -25.12 -10.14 -1.81
CA ILE A 48 -25.82 -8.95 -1.33
C ILE A 48 -27.27 -9.36 -1.10
N SER A 49 -27.72 -9.31 0.15
CA SER A 49 -29.09 -9.58 0.55
C SER A 49 -29.41 -8.73 1.79
N ALA A 50 -30.23 -7.69 1.62
CA ALA A 50 -30.59 -6.77 2.70
C ALA A 50 -31.95 -6.12 2.45
N GLU A 51 -32.63 -5.71 3.52
CA GLU A 51 -33.87 -4.93 3.42
C GLU A 51 -33.59 -3.49 2.94
N ASP A 52 -34.41 -3.00 2.02
CA ASP A 52 -34.40 -1.60 1.61
C ASP A 52 -35.07 -0.67 2.64
N GLN A 53 -35.14 0.62 2.35
CA GLN A 53 -35.73 1.62 3.23
C GLN A 53 -37.24 1.42 3.47
N ASN A 54 -37.88 0.54 2.69
CA ASN A 54 -39.28 0.17 2.83
C ASN A 54 -39.45 -1.23 3.44
N GLY A 55 -38.36 -1.87 3.90
CA GLY A 55 -38.37 -3.22 4.46
C GLY A 55 -38.47 -4.34 3.42
N ALA A 56 -38.32 -4.03 2.12
CA ALA A 56 -38.34 -5.05 1.09
C ALA A 56 -36.94 -5.65 0.91
N LEU A 57 -36.83 -6.98 0.96
CA LEU A 57 -35.57 -7.67 0.72
C LEU A 57 -35.09 -7.42 -0.72
N ARG A 58 -33.84 -6.98 -0.87
CA ARG A 58 -33.16 -6.76 -2.14
C ARG A 58 -31.91 -7.60 -2.22
N THR A 59 -31.76 -8.28 -3.35
CA THR A 59 -30.59 -9.07 -3.71
C THR A 59 -29.71 -8.33 -4.72
N PHE A 60 -28.51 -8.85 -5.00
CA PHE A 60 -27.67 -8.33 -6.09
C PHE A 60 -28.40 -8.29 -7.44
N ASP A 61 -29.21 -9.30 -7.74
CA ASP A 61 -29.94 -9.39 -9.01
C ASP A 61 -31.04 -8.32 -9.12
N ASP A 62 -31.61 -7.88 -8.00
CA ASP A 62 -32.57 -6.79 -7.95
C ASP A 62 -31.90 -5.40 -8.12
N LEU A 63 -30.63 -5.30 -7.73
CA LEU A 63 -29.88 -4.03 -7.70
C LEU A 63 -29.09 -3.75 -8.98
N LYS A 64 -28.67 -4.80 -9.71
CA LYS A 64 -27.85 -4.63 -10.92
C LYS A 64 -28.70 -4.12 -12.11
N GLY A 65 -28.13 -3.19 -12.86
CA GLY A 65 -28.67 -2.80 -14.16
C GLY A 65 -28.07 -3.61 -15.31
N GLU A 66 -28.45 -3.28 -16.54
CA GLU A 66 -27.90 -3.90 -17.76
C GLU A 66 -26.37 -3.80 -17.86
N LYS A 67 -25.78 -2.76 -17.28
CA LYS A 67 -24.34 -2.48 -17.29
C LYS A 67 -23.64 -2.84 -15.97
N GLY A 68 -24.33 -3.55 -15.08
CA GLY A 68 -23.83 -3.90 -13.75
C GLY A 68 -24.25 -2.91 -12.67
N LEU A 69 -23.49 -2.92 -11.56
CA LEU A 69 -23.76 -2.16 -10.34
C LEU A 69 -22.47 -1.47 -9.89
N LEU A 70 -22.53 -0.17 -9.59
CA LEU A 70 -21.49 0.52 -8.84
C LEU A 70 -21.83 0.41 -7.35
N PHE A 71 -21.06 -0.39 -6.61
CA PHE A 71 -21.23 -0.56 -5.18
C PHE A 71 -20.22 0.31 -4.43
N MET A 72 -20.69 1.29 -3.66
CA MET A 72 -19.86 2.22 -2.90
C MET A 72 -20.21 2.15 -1.42
N MET A 73 -19.24 1.77 -0.59
CA MET A 73 -19.36 1.82 0.86
C MET A 73 -18.76 3.12 1.37
N SER A 74 -19.60 4.07 1.79
CA SER A 74 -19.15 5.26 2.51
C SER A 74 -19.35 5.07 4.01
N ARG A 75 -18.29 5.12 4.80
CA ARG A 75 -18.39 5.24 6.25
C ARG A 75 -18.24 6.71 6.61
N SER A 76 -19.28 7.33 7.15
CA SER A 76 -19.14 8.63 7.81
C SER A 76 -18.34 8.44 9.10
N PHE A 77 -17.41 9.34 9.36
CA PHE A 77 -16.65 9.37 10.60
C PHE A 77 -16.83 10.77 11.20
N ASP A 78 -17.36 10.85 12.42
CA ASP A 78 -17.33 12.09 13.18
C ASP A 78 -15.89 12.24 13.71
N TRP A 79 -15.24 13.31 13.29
CA TRP A 79 -13.88 13.68 13.70
C TRP A 79 -13.89 14.46 15.01
#